data_AF-A0A3R6V205-F1
#
_entry.id   AF-A0A3R6V205-F1
#
_cell.length_a   1.000
_cell.length_b   1.000
_cell.length_c   1.000
_cell.angle_alpha   90.00
_cell.angle_beta   90.00
_cell.angle_gamma   90.00
#
_symmetry.space_group_name_H-M   'P 1'
#
loop_
_entity.id
_entity.type
_entity.pdbx_description
1 polymer ?
#
loop_
_entity_poly.entity_id
_entity_poly.type
_entity_poly.pdbx_seq_one_letter_code
_entity_poly.pdbx_strand_id
1 'polypeptide(L)'
;MIDFTKEKLPPIFCRNHRKCYLDPVRQKLIYITPEETVRQQVIAWLLQKCEVPHDMIRVEESLLHYGVETKRRADIIVDAISKKDNLIHPLVVIECKATGVLLGMKASDQMIDYSEKLGCYYMVMTNGTETFCYHYDMESDQYMEINDLPDYQKLLQGDFIYRKPAEIPRRLSWNEIMEDDGWRDYIGSDMGDSTPEPVLQMATNLWECLLYPESCFPAGDYGLFMLKEDLGVRLLEYGNAAGGKFSGPYRSFLVEYDGNTEIVSLGLSIYITWAHPDVSKTVLNVVIDNEKTAHHALQLVLDDNVRVVGKNCFFYHHGRIAVGKVGSGKVSELRIFVEDRAPELVSGKQFFLGKLTNNRLWNLDDPEIINLIRNLISYALIRDEYRAFVKENANYMI
;
A
#
# COMPACT_ATOMS: atom_id res chain seq x y z
N MET A 1 -10.01 -10.24 -14.72
CA MET A 1 -8.72 -9.54 -14.70
C MET A 1 -7.81 -10.19 -15.71
N ILE A 2 -7.27 -9.37 -16.60
CA ILE A 2 -6.35 -9.80 -17.66
C ILE A 2 -4.98 -10.11 -17.04
N ASP A 3 -4.47 -11.30 -17.31
CA ASP A 3 -3.12 -11.76 -16.97
C ASP A 3 -2.27 -11.76 -18.25
N PHE A 4 -1.31 -10.83 -18.33
CA PHE A 4 -0.43 -10.64 -19.47
C PHE A 4 0.80 -11.56 -19.44
N THR A 5 1.03 -12.31 -18.35
CA THR A 5 2.26 -13.11 -18.18
C THR A 5 2.43 -14.20 -19.25
N LYS A 6 1.33 -14.59 -19.90
CA LYS A 6 1.28 -15.60 -20.95
C LYS A 6 1.37 -15.04 -22.37
N GLU A 7 1.40 -13.72 -22.53
CA GLU A 7 1.48 -13.10 -23.85
C GLU A 7 2.85 -13.32 -24.50
N LYS A 8 2.83 -13.47 -25.82
CA LYS A 8 4.03 -13.81 -26.58
C LYS A 8 5.00 -12.63 -26.63
N LEU A 9 6.16 -12.80 -26.00
CA LEU A 9 7.24 -11.82 -26.06
C LEU A 9 7.93 -11.76 -27.43
N PRO A 10 8.50 -10.61 -27.82
CA PRO A 10 9.32 -10.49 -29.02
C PRO A 10 10.60 -11.33 -28.95
N PRO A 11 11.24 -11.62 -30.09
CA PRO A 11 12.52 -12.31 -30.12
C PRO A 11 13.60 -11.55 -29.33
N ILE A 12 14.48 -12.31 -28.66
CA ILE A 12 15.59 -11.77 -27.88
C ILE A 12 16.85 -11.66 -28.76
N PHE A 13 17.44 -10.47 -28.75
CA PHE A 13 18.72 -10.16 -29.40
C PHE A 13 19.75 -9.73 -28.35
N CYS A 14 21.01 -9.54 -28.79
CA CYS A 14 22.08 -9.03 -27.93
C CYS A 14 22.67 -7.73 -28.50
N ARG A 15 22.80 -6.70 -27.66
CA ARG A 15 23.50 -5.44 -27.95
C ARG A 15 24.42 -5.12 -26.77
N ASN A 16 25.71 -4.91 -27.03
CA ASN A 16 26.71 -4.61 -25.99
C ASN A 16 26.68 -5.61 -24.81
N HIS A 17 26.62 -6.91 -25.10
CA HIS A 17 26.55 -8.00 -24.12
C HIS A 17 25.32 -7.98 -23.21
N ARG A 18 24.29 -7.20 -23.53
CA ARG A 18 23.00 -7.17 -22.82
C ARG A 18 21.89 -7.67 -23.72
N LYS A 19 20.91 -8.37 -23.14
CA LYS A 19 19.73 -8.86 -23.86
C LYS A 19 18.80 -7.70 -24.19
N CYS A 20 18.21 -7.75 -25.38
CA CYS A 20 17.24 -6.77 -25.88
C CYS A 20 16.04 -7.47 -26.52
N TYR A 21 14.87 -6.87 -26.46
CA TYR A 21 13.76 -7.17 -27.37
C TYR A 21 13.90 -6.33 -28.64
N LEU A 22 13.50 -6.88 -29.79
CA LEU A 22 13.13 -6.06 -30.95
C LEU A 22 11.68 -5.63 -30.78
N ASP A 23 11.47 -4.41 -30.33
CA ASP A 23 10.14 -3.86 -30.09
C ASP A 23 9.36 -3.77 -31.41
N PRO A 24 8.19 -4.41 -31.53
CA PRO A 24 7.45 -4.48 -32.78
C PRO A 24 6.81 -3.14 -33.17
N VAL A 25 6.60 -2.20 -32.24
CA VAL A 25 6.02 -0.87 -32.51
C VAL A 25 7.10 0.15 -32.77
N ARG A 26 8.07 0.29 -31.85
CA ARG A 26 9.19 1.25 -31.97
C ARG A 26 10.21 0.85 -33.04
N GLN A 27 10.19 -0.41 -33.50
CA GLN A 27 11.13 -0.97 -34.47
C GLN A 27 12.60 -0.75 -34.07
N LYS A 28 12.88 -0.94 -32.77
CA LYS A 28 14.19 -0.67 -32.13
C LYS A 28 14.57 -1.79 -31.17
N LEU A 29 15.87 -1.98 -30.97
CA LEU A 29 16.39 -2.85 -29.91
C LEU A 29 16.32 -2.15 -28.55
N ILE A 30 15.50 -2.67 -27.65
CA ILE A 30 15.25 -2.14 -26.30
C ILE A 30 15.79 -3.12 -25.26
N TYR A 31 16.55 -2.63 -24.28
CA TYR A 31 17.12 -3.49 -23.24
C TYR A 31 16.01 -4.12 -22.40
N ILE A 32 16.16 -5.40 -22.08
CA ILE A 32 15.20 -6.12 -21.24
C ILE A 32 15.30 -5.61 -19.80
N THR A 33 14.20 -5.09 -19.28
CA THR A 33 13.96 -4.86 -17.85
C THR A 33 12.68 -5.57 -17.43
N PRO A 34 12.42 -5.76 -16.12
CA PRO A 34 11.16 -6.36 -15.67
C PRO A 34 9.92 -5.60 -16.15
N GLU A 35 9.93 -4.26 -16.01
CA GLU A 35 8.84 -3.39 -16.48
C GLU A 35 8.70 -3.41 -18.01
N GLU A 36 9.82 -3.39 -18.75
CA GLU A 36 9.79 -3.49 -20.21
C GLU A 36 9.24 -4.84 -20.69
N THR A 37 9.45 -5.91 -19.93
CA THR A 37 8.87 -7.22 -20.25
C THR A 37 7.34 -7.19 -20.16
N VAL A 38 6.80 -6.55 -19.11
CA VAL A 38 5.34 -6.32 -18.99
C VAL A 38 4.84 -5.45 -20.14
N ARG A 39 5.53 -4.34 -20.45
CA ARG A 39 5.18 -3.45 -21.57
C ARG A 39 5.10 -4.21 -22.90
N GLN A 40 6.07 -5.09 -23.19
CA GLN A 40 6.03 -5.92 -24.40
C GLN A 40 4.90 -6.95 -24.42
N GLN A 41 4.51 -7.49 -23.26
CA GLN A 41 3.34 -8.38 -23.16
C GLN A 41 2.04 -7.62 -23.46
N VAL A 42 1.90 -6.39 -22.94
CA VAL A 42 0.75 -5.53 -23.24
C VAL A 42 0.70 -5.19 -24.74
N ILE A 43 1.83 -4.83 -25.36
CA ILE A 43 1.90 -4.57 -26.82
C ILE A 43 1.45 -5.81 -27.61
N ALA A 44 1.93 -7.00 -27.24
CA ALA A 44 1.53 -8.24 -27.91
C ALA A 44 0.02 -8.49 -27.80
N TRP A 45 -0.56 -8.25 -26.62
CA TRP A 45 -1.99 -8.37 -26.37
C TRP A 45 -2.81 -7.36 -27.19
N LEU A 46 -2.40 -6.09 -27.23
CA LEU A 46 -3.06 -5.05 -28.02
C LEU A 46 -3.12 -5.42 -29.51
N LEU A 47 -2.00 -5.88 -30.07
CA LEU A 47 -1.91 -6.24 -31.48
C LEU A 47 -2.67 -7.53 -31.82
N GLN A 48 -2.64 -8.54 -30.95
CA GLN A 48 -3.12 -9.89 -31.29
C GLN A 48 -4.54 -10.18 -30.80
N LYS A 49 -4.95 -9.61 -29.66
CA LYS A 49 -6.25 -9.90 -29.04
C LYS A 49 -7.22 -8.73 -29.12
N CYS A 50 -6.74 -7.51 -28.94
CA CYS A 50 -7.57 -6.32 -29.14
C CYS A 50 -7.61 -5.84 -30.60
N GLU A 51 -6.76 -6.42 -31.45
CA GLU A 51 -6.66 -6.07 -32.88
C GLU A 51 -6.46 -4.57 -33.12
N VAL A 52 -5.72 -3.91 -32.23
CA VAL A 52 -5.37 -2.49 -32.39
C VAL A 52 -4.46 -2.35 -33.60
N PRO A 53 -4.78 -1.47 -34.58
CA PRO A 53 -3.90 -1.21 -35.71
C PRO A 53 -2.54 -0.72 -35.22
N HIS A 54 -1.47 -1.23 -35.84
CA HIS A 54 -0.10 -0.91 -35.47
C HIS A 54 0.17 0.60 -35.42
N ASP A 55 -0.32 1.34 -36.42
CA ASP A 55 -0.15 2.79 -36.54
C ASP A 55 -0.92 3.61 -35.48
N MET A 56 -1.78 2.96 -34.70
CA MET A 56 -2.53 3.57 -33.59
C MET A 56 -1.87 3.30 -32.23
N ILE A 57 -0.75 2.57 -32.17
CA ILE A 57 -0.03 2.33 -30.92
C ILE A 57 1.19 3.25 -30.87
N ARG A 58 1.33 4.00 -29.78
CA ARG A 58 2.54 4.73 -29.41
C ARG A 58 3.13 4.10 -28.15
N VAL A 59 4.46 4.00 -28.08
CA VAL A 59 5.15 3.38 -26.96
C VAL A 59 6.23 4.34 -26.48
N GLU A 60 6.28 4.58 -25.18
CA GLU A 60 7.17 5.56 -24.57
C GLU A 60 6.96 6.92 -25.25
N GLU A 61 5.73 7.41 -25.31
CA GLU A 61 5.37 8.60 -26.09
C GLU A 61 5.43 9.87 -25.25
N SER A 62 5.97 10.95 -25.81
CA SER A 62 6.04 12.24 -25.11
C SER A 62 4.66 12.90 -25.09
N LEU A 63 4.18 13.32 -23.91
CA LEU A 63 2.86 13.95 -23.81
C LEU A 63 2.80 15.32 -24.52
N LEU A 64 3.96 15.95 -24.76
CA LEU A 64 4.07 17.15 -25.61
C LEU A 64 3.56 16.93 -27.04
N HIS A 65 3.57 15.69 -27.56
CA HIS A 65 3.00 15.36 -28.87
C HIS A 65 1.52 15.73 -28.91
N TYR A 66 0.82 15.54 -27.80
CA TYR A 66 -0.59 15.83 -27.63
C TYR A 66 -0.84 17.22 -27.02
N GLY A 67 0.16 18.11 -27.02
CA GLY A 67 0.03 19.48 -26.53
C GLY A 67 0.08 19.63 -25.00
N VAL A 68 0.43 18.58 -24.25
CA VAL A 68 0.55 18.64 -22.79
C VAL A 68 1.96 19.12 -22.41
N GLU A 69 2.06 20.30 -21.78
CA GLU A 69 3.34 20.90 -21.37
C GLU A 69 4.01 20.15 -20.19
N THR A 70 4.65 19.03 -20.50
CA THR A 70 5.36 18.21 -19.50
C THR A 70 6.51 17.42 -20.12
N LYS A 71 7.53 17.11 -19.31
CA LYS A 71 8.65 16.24 -19.72
C LYS A 71 8.33 14.74 -19.57
N ARG A 72 7.13 14.42 -19.09
CA ARG A 72 6.68 13.05 -18.81
C ARG A 72 6.32 12.33 -20.11
N ARG A 73 6.36 11.00 -20.06
CA ARG A 73 6.06 10.11 -21.18
C ARG A 73 5.06 9.07 -20.69
N ALA A 74 4.14 8.67 -21.56
CA ALA A 74 3.26 7.54 -21.30
C ALA A 74 3.93 6.25 -21.81
N ASP A 75 3.75 5.15 -21.09
CA ASP A 75 4.30 3.87 -21.50
C ASP A 75 3.70 3.39 -22.82
N ILE A 76 2.37 3.42 -22.93
CA ILE A 76 1.66 3.12 -24.17
C ILE A 76 0.46 4.06 -24.30
N ILE A 77 0.25 4.59 -25.51
CA ILE A 77 -0.99 5.28 -25.91
C ILE A 77 -1.60 4.52 -27.08
N VAL A 78 -2.90 4.28 -27.01
CA VAL A 78 -3.69 3.83 -28.16
C VAL A 78 -4.50 5.02 -28.66
N ASP A 79 -4.22 5.41 -29.89
CA ASP A 79 -4.89 6.48 -30.61
C ASP A 79 -6.19 5.98 -31.28
N ALA A 80 -7.07 6.91 -31.61
CA ALA A 80 -8.22 6.70 -32.47
C ALA A 80 -8.43 7.87 -33.41
N ILE A 81 -9.08 7.60 -34.55
CA ILE A 81 -9.53 8.65 -35.46
C ILE A 81 -10.91 9.11 -34.99
N SER A 82 -11.00 10.36 -34.55
CA SER A 82 -12.25 10.97 -34.11
C SER A 82 -13.21 11.12 -35.29
N LYS A 83 -14.45 10.67 -35.10
CA LYS A 83 -15.52 10.85 -36.10
C LYS A 83 -15.94 12.31 -36.28
N LYS A 84 -15.59 13.20 -35.33
CA LYS A 84 -16.02 14.61 -35.30
C LYS A 84 -15.16 15.50 -36.19
N ASP A 85 -13.85 15.31 -36.15
CA ASP A 85 -12.86 16.16 -36.82
C ASP A 85 -11.90 15.37 -37.73
N ASN A 86 -12.01 14.03 -37.75
CA ASN A 86 -11.15 13.13 -38.54
C ASN A 86 -9.66 13.26 -38.21
N LEU A 87 -9.34 13.68 -36.98
CA LEU A 87 -7.99 13.78 -36.44
C LEU A 87 -7.69 12.59 -35.53
N ILE A 88 -6.39 12.37 -35.31
CA ILE A 88 -5.90 11.38 -34.33
C ILE A 88 -6.01 12.00 -32.93
N HIS A 89 -6.67 11.30 -32.04
CA HIS A 89 -6.79 11.63 -30.63
C HIS A 89 -6.42 10.42 -29.77
N PRO A 90 -5.83 10.63 -28.59
CA PRO A 90 -5.52 9.55 -27.68
C PRO A 90 -6.82 8.98 -27.11
N LEU A 91 -7.02 7.66 -27.24
CA LEU A 91 -8.21 6.96 -26.76
C LEU A 91 -7.96 6.25 -25.44
N VAL A 92 -6.79 5.59 -25.33
CA VAL A 92 -6.39 4.82 -24.16
C VAL A 92 -4.98 5.24 -23.74
N VAL A 93 -4.76 5.48 -22.46
CA VAL A 93 -3.42 5.54 -21.86
C VAL A 93 -3.18 4.30 -21.00
N ILE A 94 -2.00 3.69 -21.12
CA ILE A 94 -1.64 2.49 -20.36
C ILE A 94 -0.31 2.73 -19.64
N GLU A 95 -0.27 2.42 -18.35
CA GLU A 95 0.93 2.44 -17.50
C GLU A 95 1.30 1.02 -17.06
N CYS A 96 2.57 0.67 -17.25
CA CYS A 96 3.14 -0.62 -16.92
C CYS A 96 4.05 -0.51 -15.69
N LYS A 97 4.00 -1.52 -14.82
CA LYS A 97 4.95 -1.72 -13.72
C LYS A 97 5.59 -3.09 -13.83
N ALA A 98 6.73 -3.26 -13.17
CA ALA A 98 7.33 -4.58 -13.03
C ALA A 98 6.42 -5.52 -12.24
N THR A 99 6.39 -6.80 -12.60
CA THR A 99 5.63 -7.83 -11.87
C THR A 99 6.00 -7.86 -10.38
N GLY A 100 4.98 -7.95 -9.53
CA GLY A 100 5.11 -7.91 -8.07
C GLY A 100 5.19 -6.50 -7.47
N VAL A 101 5.17 -5.44 -8.29
CA VAL A 101 4.99 -4.06 -7.81
C VAL A 101 3.50 -3.78 -7.66
N LEU A 102 3.08 -3.32 -6.48
CA LEU A 102 1.68 -2.99 -6.19
C LEU A 102 1.21 -1.83 -7.07
N LEU A 103 0.01 -1.96 -7.61
CA LEU A 103 -0.71 -0.89 -8.30
C LEU A 103 -1.49 -0.08 -7.25
N GLY A 104 -0.81 0.88 -6.60
CA GLY A 104 -1.38 1.66 -5.49
C GLY A 104 -1.99 3.01 -5.90
N MET A 105 -2.63 3.68 -4.93
CA MET A 105 -3.33 4.97 -5.13
C MET A 105 -2.45 6.07 -5.73
N LYS A 106 -1.17 6.14 -5.36
CA LYS A 106 -0.24 7.14 -5.94
C LYS A 106 -0.05 6.95 -7.45
N ALA A 107 -0.06 5.71 -7.94
CA ALA A 107 0.03 5.42 -9.36
C ALA A 107 -1.29 5.76 -10.07
N SER A 108 -2.45 5.56 -9.41
CA SER A 108 -3.75 5.89 -10.00
C SER A 108 -3.95 7.40 -10.09
N ASP A 109 -3.60 8.16 -9.06
CA ASP A 109 -3.73 9.63 -9.07
C ASP A 109 -2.86 10.25 -10.18
N GLN A 110 -1.64 9.72 -10.35
CA GLN A 110 -0.74 10.16 -11.42
C GLN A 110 -1.29 9.82 -12.81
N MET A 111 -1.93 8.66 -12.96
CA MET A 111 -2.55 8.22 -14.21
C MET A 111 -3.82 9.01 -14.55
N ILE A 112 -4.64 9.34 -13.55
CA ILE A 112 -5.82 10.20 -13.71
C ILE A 112 -5.38 11.56 -14.25
N ASP A 113 -4.37 12.20 -13.64
CA ASP A 113 -3.82 13.48 -14.10
C ASP A 113 -3.33 13.43 -15.56
N TYR A 114 -2.73 12.31 -15.98
CA TYR A 114 -2.34 12.14 -17.38
C TYR A 114 -3.51 11.94 -18.31
N SER A 115 -4.43 11.07 -17.94
CA SER A 115 -5.58 10.72 -18.75
C SER A 115 -6.46 11.94 -18.98
N GLU A 116 -6.68 12.77 -17.95
CA GLU A 116 -7.37 14.06 -18.05
C GLU A 116 -6.67 15.04 -18.98
N LYS A 117 -5.34 15.22 -18.83
CA LYS A 117 -4.57 16.13 -19.70
C LYS A 117 -4.54 15.68 -21.16
N LEU A 118 -4.54 14.38 -21.40
CA LEU A 118 -4.59 13.81 -22.75
C LEU A 118 -6.01 13.77 -23.32
N GLY A 119 -7.04 13.80 -22.46
CA GLY A 119 -8.43 13.60 -22.86
C GLY A 119 -8.75 12.14 -23.24
N CYS A 120 -8.05 11.17 -22.65
CA CYS A 120 -8.30 9.75 -22.92
C CYS A 120 -9.61 9.29 -22.28
N TYR A 121 -10.44 8.55 -23.02
CA TYR A 121 -11.66 7.95 -22.46
C TYR A 121 -11.40 6.71 -21.61
N TYR A 122 -10.24 6.07 -21.78
CA TYR A 122 -9.89 4.87 -21.05
C TYR A 122 -8.48 4.95 -20.48
N MET A 123 -8.29 4.35 -19.31
CA MET A 123 -6.97 4.15 -18.72
C MET A 123 -6.78 2.68 -18.34
N VAL A 124 -5.55 2.18 -18.47
CA VAL A 124 -5.16 0.85 -17.99
C VAL A 124 -3.90 0.93 -17.14
N MET A 125 -3.90 0.28 -15.99
CA MET A 125 -2.71 0.09 -15.19
C MET A 125 -2.44 -1.39 -14.99
N THR A 126 -1.19 -1.82 -15.17
CA THR A 126 -0.86 -3.24 -15.02
C THR A 126 0.55 -3.48 -14.51
N ASN A 127 0.73 -4.54 -13.70
CA ASN A 127 2.03 -5.12 -13.36
C ASN A 127 2.26 -6.48 -14.07
N GLY A 128 1.42 -6.80 -15.05
CA GLY A 128 1.43 -8.06 -15.80
C GLY A 128 0.51 -9.12 -15.22
N THR A 129 0.45 -9.27 -13.89
CA THR A 129 -0.43 -10.24 -13.21
C THR A 129 -1.76 -9.64 -12.76
N GLU A 130 -1.74 -8.37 -12.40
CA GLU A 130 -2.90 -7.57 -12.00
C GLU A 130 -3.08 -6.44 -13.00
N THR A 131 -4.33 -6.20 -13.39
CA THR A 131 -4.68 -5.21 -14.39
C THR A 131 -5.98 -4.52 -13.99
N PHE A 132 -5.95 -3.20 -13.91
CA PHE A 132 -7.09 -2.35 -13.66
C PHE A 132 -7.40 -1.51 -14.89
N CYS A 133 -8.66 -1.49 -15.30
CA CYS A 133 -9.14 -0.74 -16.45
C CYS A 133 -10.22 0.24 -16.00
N TYR A 134 -10.19 1.45 -16.52
CA TYR A 134 -11.18 2.47 -16.20
C TYR A 134 -11.68 3.15 -17.45
N HIS A 135 -12.90 3.67 -17.37
CA HIS A 135 -13.54 4.52 -18.36
C HIS A 135 -13.92 5.87 -17.73
N TYR A 136 -13.71 6.96 -18.44
CA TYR A 136 -14.14 8.29 -18.01
C TYR A 136 -15.64 8.47 -18.18
N ASP A 137 -16.36 8.50 -17.07
CA ASP A 137 -17.80 8.71 -17.04
C ASP A 137 -18.12 10.21 -17.02
N MET A 138 -18.69 10.70 -18.13
CA MET A 138 -18.98 12.13 -18.34
C MET A 138 -20.04 12.68 -17.38
N GLU A 139 -20.93 11.83 -16.83
CA GLU A 139 -22.01 12.27 -15.94
C GLU A 139 -21.49 12.53 -14.52
N SER A 140 -20.63 11.63 -14.01
CA SER A 140 -20.02 11.75 -12.69
C SER A 140 -18.72 12.54 -12.68
N ASP A 141 -18.15 12.86 -13.86
CA ASP A 141 -16.85 13.52 -14.02
C ASP A 141 -15.71 12.73 -13.34
N GLN A 142 -15.76 11.40 -13.45
CA GLN A 142 -14.84 10.48 -12.78
C GLN A 142 -14.47 9.29 -13.65
N TYR A 143 -13.29 8.74 -13.42
CA TYR A 143 -12.90 7.45 -14.00
C TYR A 143 -13.50 6.30 -13.19
N MET A 144 -14.38 5.55 -13.82
CA MET A 144 -15.09 4.41 -13.25
C MET A 144 -14.45 3.11 -13.72
N GLU A 145 -14.25 2.17 -12.81
CA GLU A 145 -13.62 0.89 -13.14
C GLU A 145 -14.51 0.07 -14.10
N ILE A 146 -13.89 -0.52 -15.12
CA ILE A 146 -14.51 -1.44 -16.07
C ILE A 146 -13.88 -2.82 -15.93
N ASN A 147 -14.64 -3.87 -16.26
CA ASN A 147 -14.21 -5.25 -16.02
C ASN A 147 -12.88 -5.59 -16.70
N ASP A 148 -12.79 -5.27 -17.98
CA ASP A 148 -11.61 -5.47 -18.83
C ASP A 148 -11.64 -4.40 -19.93
N LEU A 149 -10.49 -4.10 -20.54
CA LEU A 149 -10.43 -3.23 -21.71
C LEU A 149 -10.88 -4.03 -22.96
N PRO A 150 -11.94 -3.60 -23.68
CA PRO A 150 -12.47 -4.33 -24.82
C PRO A 150 -11.55 -4.25 -26.06
N ASP A 151 -11.91 -4.99 -27.12
CA ASP A 151 -11.21 -4.89 -28.41
C ASP A 151 -11.33 -3.50 -29.04
N TYR A 152 -10.48 -3.20 -30.01
CA TYR A 152 -10.39 -1.87 -30.61
C TYR A 152 -11.70 -1.39 -31.22
N GLN A 153 -12.47 -2.28 -31.87
CA GLN A 153 -13.74 -1.89 -32.48
C GLN A 153 -14.79 -1.52 -31.45
N LYS A 154 -14.84 -2.24 -30.33
CA LYS A 154 -15.71 -1.94 -29.20
C LYS A 154 -15.30 -0.68 -28.45
N LEU A 155 -13.99 -0.46 -28.25
CA LEU A 155 -13.46 0.77 -27.67
C LEU A 155 -13.95 2.01 -28.44
N LEU A 156 -13.89 1.96 -29.78
CA LEU A 156 -14.39 3.02 -30.66
C LEU A 156 -15.91 3.23 -30.59
N GLN A 157 -16.65 2.24 -30.11
CA GLN A 157 -18.12 2.28 -29.96
C GLN A 157 -18.57 2.65 -28.56
N GLY A 158 -17.66 2.69 -27.57
CA GLY A 158 -18.05 2.83 -26.17
C GLY A 158 -18.68 1.57 -25.59
N ASP A 159 -18.41 0.39 -26.18
CA ASP A 159 -18.96 -0.89 -25.71
C ASP A 159 -18.03 -1.53 -24.67
N PHE A 160 -18.34 -1.29 -23.40
CA PHE A 160 -17.63 -1.84 -22.25
C PHE A 160 -18.62 -2.22 -21.14
N ILE A 161 -18.13 -2.97 -20.16
CA ILE A 161 -18.93 -3.39 -19.01
C ILE A 161 -18.31 -2.78 -17.76
N TYR A 162 -19.06 -1.91 -17.08
CA TYR A 162 -18.67 -1.40 -15.77
C TYR A 162 -18.41 -2.56 -14.81
N ARG A 163 -17.31 -2.48 -14.06
CA ARG A 163 -17.05 -3.41 -12.98
C ARG A 163 -18.00 -3.04 -11.85
N LYS A 164 -18.84 -3.99 -11.43
CA LYS A 164 -19.60 -3.80 -10.20
C LYS A 164 -18.57 -3.59 -9.08
N PRO A 165 -18.64 -2.50 -8.30
CA PRO A 165 -17.74 -2.33 -7.17
C PRO A 165 -17.77 -3.59 -6.32
N ALA A 166 -16.59 -4.08 -5.92
CA ALA A 166 -16.53 -5.18 -4.99
C ALA A 166 -17.40 -4.81 -3.78
N GLU A 167 -18.29 -5.71 -3.37
CA GLU A 167 -19.03 -5.49 -2.14
C GLU A 167 -17.99 -5.40 -1.03
N ILE A 168 -17.97 -4.26 -0.33
CA ILE A 168 -17.12 -4.11 0.85
C ILE A 168 -17.54 -5.24 1.78
N PRO A 169 -16.62 -6.16 2.12
CA PRO A 169 -16.99 -7.30 2.94
C PRO A 169 -17.56 -6.77 4.25
N ARG A 170 -18.66 -7.39 4.70
CA ARG A 170 -19.19 -7.05 6.01
C ARG A 170 -18.16 -7.41 7.06
N ARG A 171 -18.21 -6.68 8.18
CA ARG A 171 -17.49 -7.04 9.38
C ARG A 171 -17.80 -8.49 9.79
N LEU A 172 -16.77 -9.23 10.17
CA LEU A 172 -16.93 -10.56 10.76
C LEU A 172 -17.61 -10.44 12.13
N SER A 173 -18.49 -11.40 12.41
CA SER A 173 -19.11 -11.53 13.73
C SER A 173 -18.13 -12.13 14.74
N TRP A 174 -18.43 -11.95 16.03
CA TRP A 174 -17.65 -12.52 17.11
C TRP A 174 -17.45 -14.04 16.98
N ASN A 175 -18.52 -14.77 16.66
CA ASN A 175 -18.47 -16.23 16.52
C ASN A 175 -17.66 -16.65 15.29
N GLU A 176 -17.76 -15.91 14.18
CA GLU A 176 -16.95 -16.22 12.99
C GLU A 176 -15.45 -16.13 13.30
N ILE A 177 -15.03 -15.14 14.09
CA ILE A 177 -13.63 -14.97 14.48
C ILE A 177 -13.20 -16.05 15.49
N MET A 178 -14.04 -16.34 16.48
CA MET A 178 -13.64 -17.15 17.66
C MET A 178 -13.93 -18.65 17.50
N GLU A 179 -14.91 -19.03 16.69
CA GLU A 179 -15.43 -20.40 16.59
C GLU A 179 -15.31 -20.96 15.17
N ASP A 180 -15.45 -20.13 14.13
CA ASP A 180 -15.51 -20.59 12.73
C ASP A 180 -14.24 -20.32 11.92
N ASP A 181 -13.10 -20.14 12.59
CA ASP A 181 -11.78 -19.94 11.96
C ASP A 181 -11.72 -18.74 10.98
N GLY A 182 -12.53 -17.69 11.16
CA GLY A 182 -12.60 -16.53 10.26
C GLY A 182 -11.30 -15.74 10.11
N TRP A 183 -10.34 -15.97 11.01
CA TRP A 183 -8.97 -15.46 10.90
C TRP A 183 -8.19 -16.06 9.71
N ARG A 184 -8.61 -17.21 9.16
CA ARG A 184 -7.92 -17.88 8.03
C ARG A 184 -7.89 -17.06 6.76
N ASP A 185 -8.92 -16.24 6.52
CA ASP A 185 -8.99 -15.39 5.33
C ASP A 185 -7.92 -14.28 5.32
N TYR A 186 -7.35 -13.97 6.49
CA TYR A 186 -6.28 -12.99 6.66
C TYR A 186 -4.86 -13.62 6.60
N ILE A 187 -4.76 -14.95 6.58
CA ILE A 187 -3.47 -15.64 6.52
C ILE A 187 -2.88 -15.50 5.12
N GLY A 188 -1.61 -15.09 5.05
CA GLY A 188 -0.92 -14.90 3.77
C GLY A 188 -1.08 -13.49 3.18
N SER A 189 -2.07 -12.72 3.64
CA SER A 189 -2.22 -11.29 3.32
C SER A 189 -1.72 -10.39 4.46
N ASP A 190 -2.43 -10.43 5.60
CA ASP A 190 -2.26 -9.51 6.72
C ASP A 190 -1.60 -10.19 7.92
N MET A 191 -1.73 -11.51 8.01
CA MET A 191 -1.28 -12.32 9.13
C MET A 191 -0.40 -13.49 8.69
N GLY A 192 0.52 -13.87 9.58
CA GLY A 192 1.44 -14.96 9.37
C GLY A 192 0.83 -16.32 9.72
N ASP A 193 1.09 -17.33 8.90
CA ASP A 193 0.60 -18.70 9.09
C ASP A 193 1.20 -19.43 10.30
N SER A 194 2.30 -18.91 10.85
CA SER A 194 2.99 -19.46 12.01
C SER A 194 2.52 -18.81 13.31
N THR A 195 1.59 -17.85 13.24
CA THR A 195 1.08 -17.15 14.42
C THR A 195 0.16 -18.06 15.25
N PRO A 196 0.31 -18.13 16.58
CA PRO A 196 -0.54 -18.96 17.42
C PRO A 196 -2.02 -18.55 17.34
N GLU A 197 -2.91 -19.53 17.30
CA GLU A 197 -4.36 -19.32 17.14
C GLU A 197 -4.98 -18.30 18.12
N PRO A 198 -4.68 -18.31 19.45
CA PRO A 198 -5.23 -17.28 20.34
C PRO A 198 -4.79 -15.86 19.99
N VAL A 199 -3.61 -15.72 19.38
CA VAL A 199 -3.11 -14.42 18.88
C VAL A 199 -3.78 -14.08 17.56
N LEU A 200 -4.03 -15.05 16.66
CA LEU A 200 -4.78 -14.84 15.42
C LEU A 200 -6.21 -14.39 15.67
N GLN A 201 -6.93 -15.03 16.60
CA GLN A 201 -8.28 -14.63 17.00
C GLN A 201 -8.32 -13.19 17.53
N MET A 202 -7.40 -12.86 18.42
CA MET A 202 -7.24 -11.51 18.97
C MET A 202 -6.88 -10.49 17.89
N ALA A 203 -5.88 -10.80 17.06
CA ALA A 203 -5.40 -9.93 15.99
C ALA A 203 -6.50 -9.68 14.96
N THR A 204 -7.30 -10.69 14.63
CA THR A 204 -8.46 -10.57 13.72
C THR A 204 -9.52 -9.65 14.32
N ASN A 205 -9.89 -9.81 15.59
CA ASN A 205 -10.83 -8.89 16.22
C ASN A 205 -10.31 -7.43 16.24
N LEU A 206 -9.03 -7.23 16.52
CA LEU A 206 -8.40 -5.91 16.44
C LEU A 206 -8.38 -5.39 14.99
N TRP A 207 -8.18 -6.25 14.01
CA TRP A 207 -8.13 -5.88 12.60
C TRP A 207 -9.51 -5.48 12.08
N GLU A 208 -10.54 -6.26 12.37
CA GLU A 208 -11.94 -5.94 12.11
C GLU A 208 -12.35 -4.62 12.79
N CYS A 209 -11.83 -4.33 14.00
CA CYS A 209 -12.03 -3.06 14.69
C CYS A 209 -11.39 -1.88 13.95
N LEU A 210 -10.22 -2.06 13.35
CA LEU A 210 -9.52 -1.01 12.60
C LEU A 210 -10.14 -0.78 11.20
N LEU A 211 -10.56 -1.86 10.53
CA LEU A 211 -11.07 -1.80 9.16
C LEU A 211 -12.56 -1.48 9.06
N TYR A 212 -13.38 -2.09 9.91
CA TYR A 212 -14.83 -2.02 9.85
C TYR A 212 -15.44 -1.57 11.19
N PRO A 213 -14.98 -0.46 11.80
CA PRO A 213 -15.54 0.00 13.06
C PRO A 213 -16.98 0.49 12.89
N GLU A 214 -17.79 0.34 13.94
CA GLU A 214 -19.13 0.96 14.01
C GLU A 214 -19.07 2.45 14.38
N SER A 215 -17.95 2.89 14.95
CA SER A 215 -17.72 4.23 15.50
C SER A 215 -16.27 4.65 15.25
N CYS A 216 -16.05 5.92 14.91
CA CYS A 216 -14.69 6.46 14.68
C CYS A 216 -13.92 6.62 15.99
N PHE A 217 -12.60 6.67 15.87
CA PHE A 217 -11.73 7.06 16.99
C PHE A 217 -11.99 8.52 17.37
N PRO A 218 -12.26 8.85 18.64
CA PRO A 218 -12.63 10.21 19.03
C PRO A 218 -11.47 11.20 18.83
N ALA A 219 -11.75 12.34 18.19
CA ALA A 219 -10.83 13.48 18.19
C ALA A 219 -10.71 14.07 19.60
N GLY A 220 -9.53 14.56 19.97
CA GLY A 220 -9.30 15.12 21.30
C GLY A 220 -7.84 15.13 21.75
N ASP A 221 -7.64 15.61 22.97
CA ASP A 221 -6.34 15.61 23.65
C ASP A 221 -6.12 14.25 24.33
N TYR A 222 -4.99 13.62 24.00
CA TYR A 222 -4.58 12.32 24.50
C TYR A 222 -3.32 12.39 25.38
N GLY A 223 -3.01 13.58 25.91
CA GLY A 223 -1.93 13.85 26.84
C GLY A 223 -0.63 14.20 26.14
N LEU A 224 -0.06 13.26 25.37
CA LEU A 224 1.18 13.51 24.63
C LEU A 224 0.93 14.21 23.29
N PHE A 225 -0.20 13.90 22.65
CA PHE A 225 -0.55 14.40 21.33
C PHE A 225 -2.04 14.78 21.28
N MET A 226 -2.41 15.60 20.29
CA MET A 226 -3.80 15.90 19.98
C MET A 226 -4.21 15.18 18.70
N LEU A 227 -5.27 14.37 18.76
CA LEU A 227 -5.86 13.77 17.57
C LEU A 227 -6.86 14.74 16.97
N LYS A 228 -6.60 15.19 15.74
CA LYS A 228 -7.45 16.11 15.00
C LYS A 228 -8.60 15.39 14.31
N GLU A 229 -8.28 14.28 13.66
CA GLU A 229 -9.24 13.57 12.81
C GLU A 229 -8.87 12.09 12.69
N ASP A 230 -9.89 11.24 12.65
CA ASP A 230 -9.78 9.86 12.19
C ASP A 230 -10.04 9.84 10.68
N LEU A 231 -8.97 9.63 9.90
CA LEU A 231 -8.99 9.69 8.45
C LEU A 231 -9.54 8.41 7.79
N GLY A 232 -10.00 7.44 8.59
CA GLY A 232 -10.54 6.20 8.07
C GLY A 232 -9.46 5.25 7.55
N VAL A 233 -9.91 4.27 6.75
CA VAL A 233 -9.04 3.27 6.13
C VAL A 233 -8.44 3.84 4.85
N ARG A 234 -7.12 3.75 4.71
CA ARG A 234 -6.37 4.17 3.53
C ARG A 234 -5.53 3.00 3.01
N LEU A 235 -5.45 2.84 1.69
CA LEU A 235 -4.57 1.86 1.05
C LEU A 235 -3.19 2.50 0.82
N LEU A 236 -2.18 1.97 1.49
CA LEU A 236 -0.85 2.58 1.57
C LEU A 236 0.24 1.54 1.25
N GLU A 237 1.36 2.01 0.71
CA GLU A 237 2.59 1.23 0.53
C GLU A 237 3.72 1.91 1.32
N TYR A 238 4.35 1.17 2.22
CA TYR A 238 5.46 1.62 3.04
C TYR A 238 6.68 0.75 2.88
N GLY A 239 7.86 1.38 2.82
CA GLY A 239 9.14 0.67 2.85
C GLY A 239 9.71 0.60 4.26
N ASN A 240 10.59 -0.37 4.51
CA ASN A 240 11.46 -0.36 5.68
C ASN A 240 12.94 -0.21 5.29
N ALA A 241 13.80 0.11 6.28
CA ALA A 241 15.23 0.30 6.06
C ALA A 241 15.97 -0.97 5.59
N ALA A 242 15.35 -2.15 5.72
CA ALA A 242 15.87 -3.43 5.25
C ALA A 242 15.43 -3.76 3.81
N GLY A 243 14.69 -2.88 3.14
CA GLY A 243 14.24 -3.06 1.75
C GLY A 243 12.92 -3.82 1.59
N GLY A 244 12.25 -4.17 2.69
CA GLY A 244 10.88 -4.72 2.64
C GLY A 244 9.87 -3.66 2.25
N LYS A 245 8.85 -4.05 1.48
CA LYS A 245 7.69 -3.23 1.12
C LYS A 245 6.43 -3.86 1.72
N PHE A 246 5.62 -3.03 2.37
CA PHE A 246 4.38 -3.43 3.03
C PHE A 246 3.26 -2.60 2.45
N SER A 247 2.37 -3.29 1.74
CA SER A 247 1.27 -2.68 1.04
C SER A 247 -0.03 -3.27 1.56
N GLY A 248 -1.01 -2.41 1.87
CA GLY A 248 -2.27 -2.88 2.42
C GLY A 248 -3.10 -1.75 3.02
N PRO A 249 -4.24 -2.09 3.63
CA PRO A 249 -5.06 -1.12 4.33
C PRO A 249 -4.40 -0.71 5.64
N TYR A 250 -4.57 0.55 6.01
CA TYR A 250 -4.17 1.09 7.31
C TYR A 250 -5.28 2.01 7.83
N ARG A 251 -5.61 1.90 9.12
CA ARG A 251 -6.43 2.94 9.79
C ARG A 251 -5.52 4.12 10.11
N SER A 252 -5.89 5.31 9.65
CA SER A 252 -5.02 6.49 9.71
C SER A 252 -5.62 7.60 10.57
N PHE A 253 -4.76 8.29 11.32
CA PHE A 253 -5.14 9.35 12.24
C PHE A 253 -4.30 10.60 11.95
N LEU A 254 -4.96 11.76 11.90
CA LEU A 254 -4.29 13.05 11.83
C LEU A 254 -3.93 13.50 13.24
N VAL A 255 -2.64 13.56 13.54
CA VAL A 255 -2.10 13.78 14.89
C VAL A 255 -1.26 15.05 14.91
N GLU A 256 -1.51 15.92 15.88
CA GLU A 256 -0.65 17.05 16.21
C GLU A 256 0.25 16.68 17.41
N TYR A 257 1.56 16.80 17.23
CA TYR A 257 2.58 16.52 18.22
C TYR A 257 3.76 17.48 18.09
N ASP A 258 4.16 18.11 19.19
CA ASP A 258 5.29 19.06 19.25
C ASP A 258 5.23 20.17 18.17
N GLY A 259 4.04 20.74 17.97
CA GLY A 259 3.79 21.79 16.97
C GLY A 259 3.79 21.32 15.51
N ASN A 260 3.96 20.02 15.26
CA ASN A 260 3.87 19.41 13.94
C ASN A 260 2.56 18.65 13.79
N THR A 261 2.04 18.58 12.57
CA THR A 261 0.90 17.71 12.22
C THR A 261 1.39 16.61 11.31
N GLU A 262 1.16 15.36 11.70
CA GLU A 262 1.60 14.16 10.99
C GLU A 262 0.44 13.18 10.85
N ILE A 263 0.56 12.24 9.91
CA ILE A 263 -0.39 11.12 9.82
C ILE A 263 0.24 9.91 10.48
N VAL A 264 -0.47 9.34 11.46
CA VAL A 264 -0.09 8.10 12.11
C VAL A 264 -1.05 6.99 11.68
N SER A 265 -0.51 5.90 11.16
CA SER A 265 -1.27 4.83 10.53
C SER A 265 -0.99 3.48 11.19
N LEU A 266 -2.03 2.71 11.48
CA LEU A 266 -1.95 1.37 12.08
C LEU A 266 -2.36 0.31 11.06
N GLY A 267 -1.54 -0.73 10.91
CA GLY A 267 -1.78 -1.80 9.93
C GLY A 267 -1.21 -3.14 10.37
N LEU A 268 -1.87 -4.24 10.02
CA LEU A 268 -1.30 -5.58 10.14
C LEU A 268 -0.52 -5.96 8.88
N SER A 269 0.54 -6.74 9.07
CA SER A 269 1.21 -7.40 7.95
C SER A 269 1.92 -8.66 8.41
N ILE A 270 2.40 -9.42 7.43
CA ILE A 270 3.30 -10.54 7.66
C ILE A 270 4.69 -10.05 8.03
N TYR A 271 5.32 -10.72 8.99
CA TYR A 271 6.68 -10.53 9.43
C TYR A 271 7.50 -11.80 9.26
N ILE A 272 8.50 -11.75 8.38
CA ILE A 272 9.45 -12.83 8.14
C ILE A 272 10.86 -12.26 8.34
N THR A 273 11.76 -13.09 8.88
CA THR A 273 13.18 -12.73 9.03
C THR A 273 14.04 -13.61 8.14
N TRP A 274 15.17 -13.07 7.66
CA TRP A 274 16.15 -13.85 6.91
C TRP A 274 16.71 -15.06 7.67
N ALA A 275 16.76 -14.98 9.01
CA ALA A 275 17.23 -16.08 9.84
C ALA A 275 16.25 -17.25 9.91
N HIS A 276 14.95 -16.96 9.75
CA HIS A 276 13.86 -17.93 9.82
C HIS A 276 12.85 -17.64 8.70
N PRO A 277 13.21 -17.93 7.43
CA PRO A 277 12.37 -17.60 6.28
C PRO A 277 11.08 -18.43 6.24
N ASP A 278 11.07 -19.60 6.86
CA ASP A 278 9.92 -20.50 6.94
C ASP A 278 8.96 -20.17 8.09
N VAL A 279 9.23 -19.11 8.86
CA VAL A 279 8.40 -18.69 9.99
C VAL A 279 7.78 -17.34 9.68
N SER A 280 6.49 -17.37 9.35
CA SER A 280 5.68 -16.20 9.03
C SER A 280 4.87 -15.78 10.25
N LYS A 281 5.26 -14.66 10.86
CA LYS A 281 4.60 -14.08 12.05
C LYS A 281 3.67 -12.94 11.68
N THR A 282 2.86 -12.49 12.63
CA THR A 282 1.97 -11.33 12.47
C THR A 282 2.58 -10.11 13.17
N VAL A 283 2.61 -8.97 12.50
CA VAL A 283 3.10 -7.71 13.08
C VAL A 283 2.04 -6.63 13.01
N LEU A 284 1.85 -5.91 14.12
CA LEU A 284 1.12 -4.64 14.14
C LEU A 284 2.10 -3.51 13.91
N ASN A 285 1.96 -2.83 12.80
CA ASN A 285 2.77 -1.71 12.39
C ASN A 285 2.12 -0.40 12.84
N VAL A 286 2.94 0.50 13.39
CA VAL A 286 2.61 1.93 13.55
C VAL A 286 3.55 2.70 12.64
N VAL A 287 2.97 3.36 11.65
CA VAL A 287 3.68 4.14 10.63
C VAL A 287 3.45 5.62 10.90
N ILE A 288 4.50 6.42 10.75
CA ILE A 288 4.41 7.87 10.77
C ILE A 288 4.77 8.35 9.36
N ASP A 289 3.86 9.11 8.75
CA ASP A 289 3.99 9.67 7.40
C ASP A 289 3.97 11.20 7.49
N ASN A 290 5.01 11.82 6.96
CA ASN A 290 5.11 13.25 6.73
C ASN A 290 5.58 13.54 5.29
N GLU A 291 5.53 14.79 4.85
CA GLU A 291 5.86 15.21 3.47
C GLU A 291 7.20 14.62 2.96
N LYS A 292 8.17 14.42 3.87
CA LYS A 292 9.54 14.00 3.52
C LYS A 292 9.72 12.49 3.54
N THR A 293 9.08 11.79 4.47
CA THR A 293 9.32 10.37 4.72
C THR A 293 8.11 9.68 5.32
N ALA A 294 7.89 8.43 4.91
CA ALA A 294 7.03 7.49 5.62
C ALA A 294 7.86 6.28 6.08
N HIS A 295 7.73 5.88 7.35
CA HIS A 295 8.45 4.73 7.89
C HIS A 295 7.71 4.07 9.05
N HIS A 296 8.02 2.79 9.28
CA HIS A 296 7.54 2.05 10.46
C HIS A 296 8.22 2.57 11.74
N ALA A 297 7.53 3.45 12.46
CA ALA A 297 7.96 3.95 13.76
C ALA A 297 7.96 2.83 14.82
N LEU A 298 7.00 1.91 14.75
CA LEU A 298 6.93 0.70 15.55
C LEU A 298 6.53 -0.50 14.68
N GLN A 299 7.20 -1.63 14.90
CA GLN A 299 6.81 -2.94 14.39
C GLN A 299 6.64 -3.85 15.60
N LEU A 300 5.39 -4.06 16.04
CA LEU A 300 5.05 -4.87 17.20
C LEU A 300 4.71 -6.29 16.73
N VAL A 301 5.71 -7.18 16.70
CA VAL A 301 5.52 -8.58 16.30
C VAL A 301 4.65 -9.27 17.36
N LEU A 302 3.37 -9.50 17.05
CA LEU A 302 2.35 -9.89 18.02
C LEU A 302 2.68 -11.22 18.68
N ASP A 303 3.21 -12.16 17.91
CA ASP A 303 3.65 -13.49 18.35
C ASP A 303 4.63 -13.44 19.53
N ASP A 304 5.51 -12.43 19.54
CA ASP A 304 6.58 -12.30 20.54
C ASP A 304 6.21 -11.33 21.68
N ASN A 305 5.19 -10.50 21.46
CA ASN A 305 4.94 -9.31 22.25
C ASN A 305 3.54 -9.27 22.88
N VAL A 306 2.62 -10.13 22.44
CA VAL A 306 1.29 -10.26 23.02
C VAL A 306 1.18 -11.55 23.80
N ARG A 307 0.71 -11.44 25.04
CA ARG A 307 0.39 -12.60 25.89
C ARG A 307 -1.11 -12.71 26.02
N VAL A 308 -1.66 -13.85 25.62
CA VAL A 308 -3.09 -14.16 25.76
C VAL A 308 -3.27 -15.12 26.93
N VAL A 309 -4.06 -14.72 27.94
CA VAL A 309 -4.38 -15.52 29.13
C VAL A 309 -5.90 -15.52 29.33
N GLY A 310 -6.53 -16.63 28.93
CA GLY A 310 -7.98 -16.68 28.79
C GLY A 310 -8.44 -15.61 27.81
N LYS A 311 -9.31 -14.70 28.25
CA LYS A 311 -9.81 -13.58 27.43
C LYS A 311 -8.91 -12.35 27.46
N ASN A 312 -7.92 -12.30 28.34
CA ASN A 312 -7.09 -11.10 28.50
C ASN A 312 -5.90 -11.14 27.56
N CYS A 313 -5.71 -10.08 26.79
CA CYS A 313 -4.63 -9.91 25.84
C CYS A 313 -3.74 -8.75 26.30
N PHE A 314 -2.48 -9.02 26.62
CA PHE A 314 -1.54 -8.04 27.16
C PHE A 314 -0.47 -7.70 26.13
N PHE A 315 -0.33 -6.42 25.78
CA PHE A 315 0.58 -5.92 24.78
C PHE A 315 1.83 -5.34 25.45
N TYR A 316 2.99 -5.90 25.15
CA TYR A 316 4.28 -5.44 25.63
C TYR A 316 5.23 -5.14 24.48
N HIS A 317 6.28 -4.37 24.70
CA HIS A 317 7.39 -4.28 23.75
C HIS A 317 8.72 -4.32 24.49
N HIS A 318 9.70 -5.05 23.94
CA HIS A 318 11.03 -5.18 24.55
C HIS A 318 11.95 -3.97 24.32
N GLY A 319 11.52 -2.98 23.53
CA GLY A 319 12.26 -1.73 23.33
C GLY A 319 13.35 -1.73 22.29
N ARG A 320 13.56 -2.82 21.52
CA ARG A 320 14.59 -2.82 20.48
C ARG A 320 14.16 -1.83 19.41
N ILE A 321 15.14 -1.14 18.84
CA ILE A 321 14.89 -0.08 17.88
C ILE A 321 16.05 0.01 16.90
N ALA A 322 15.71 0.12 15.63
CA ALA A 322 16.64 0.43 14.56
C ALA A 322 16.61 1.93 14.26
N VAL A 323 17.78 2.50 13.99
CA VAL A 323 18.03 3.92 13.73
C VAL A 323 18.61 4.09 12.31
N GLY A 324 17.86 3.65 11.30
CA GLY A 324 18.28 3.71 9.91
C GLY A 324 19.67 3.09 9.68
N LYS A 325 20.56 3.81 8.98
CA LYS A 325 21.93 3.36 8.69
C LYS A 325 22.87 3.37 9.90
N VAL A 326 22.50 4.02 11.01
CA VAL A 326 23.30 4.04 12.25
C VAL A 326 23.30 2.67 12.93
N GLY A 327 22.31 1.82 12.64
CA GLY A 327 22.20 0.49 13.22
C GLY A 327 21.20 0.44 14.38
N SER A 328 21.50 -0.33 15.43
CA SER A 328 20.60 -0.51 16.58
C SER A 328 20.80 0.58 17.64
N GLY A 329 19.70 1.16 18.12
CA GLY A 329 19.71 2.07 19.27
C GLY A 329 19.77 1.34 20.60
N LYS A 330 20.20 2.02 21.66
CA LYS A 330 20.28 1.47 23.01
C LYS A 330 18.91 1.55 23.69
N VAL A 331 18.41 0.40 24.14
CA VAL A 331 17.13 0.30 24.85
C VAL A 331 17.11 1.14 26.13
N SER A 332 18.24 1.26 26.83
CA SER A 332 18.37 2.07 28.04
C SER A 332 18.21 3.56 27.78
N GLU A 333 18.64 4.06 26.62
CA GLU A 333 18.48 5.48 26.25
C GLU A 333 17.04 5.75 25.80
N LEU A 334 16.46 4.88 24.95
CA LEU A 334 15.04 4.97 24.60
C LEU A 334 14.15 4.97 25.85
N ARG A 335 14.49 4.15 26.84
CA ARG A 335 13.75 4.10 28.11
C ARG A 335 13.72 5.44 28.83
N ILE A 336 14.82 6.20 28.85
CA ILE A 336 14.86 7.53 29.47
C ILE A 336 13.86 8.47 28.78
N PHE A 337 13.80 8.46 27.44
CA PHE A 337 12.84 9.26 26.67
C PHE A 337 11.38 8.89 27.00
N VAL A 338 11.11 7.60 27.17
CA VAL A 338 9.76 7.11 27.51
C VAL A 338 9.41 7.43 28.97
N GLU A 339 10.34 7.27 29.90
CA GLU A 339 10.15 7.63 31.33
C GLU A 339 9.85 9.12 31.51
N ASP A 340 10.45 9.97 30.67
CA ASP A 340 10.26 11.42 30.69
C ASP A 340 8.88 11.86 30.15
N ARG A 341 8.43 11.25 29.05
CA ARG A 341 7.21 11.69 28.32
C ARG A 341 5.96 10.88 28.59
N ALA A 342 6.10 9.58 28.87
CA ALA A 342 5.00 8.63 29.05
C ALA A 342 5.40 7.54 30.08
N PRO A 343 5.68 7.92 31.34
CA PRO A 343 6.16 7.02 32.39
C PRO A 343 5.24 5.83 32.64
N GLU A 344 3.94 5.96 32.39
CA GLU A 344 2.93 4.91 32.53
C GLU A 344 3.16 3.72 31.57
N LEU A 345 3.90 3.92 30.47
CA LEU A 345 4.26 2.85 29.55
C LEU A 345 5.37 1.95 30.08
N VAL A 346 6.05 2.34 31.17
CA VAL A 346 7.22 1.64 31.67
C VAL A 346 6.78 0.52 32.62
N SER A 347 7.11 -0.73 32.28
CA SER A 347 6.71 -1.90 33.07
C SER A 347 7.89 -2.85 33.27
N GLY A 348 8.58 -2.71 34.41
CA GLY A 348 9.81 -3.45 34.69
C GLY A 348 10.83 -3.25 33.58
N LYS A 349 11.28 -4.34 32.94
CA LYS A 349 12.24 -4.31 31.82
C LYS A 349 11.60 -4.10 30.44
N GLN A 350 10.28 -4.04 30.35
CA GLN A 350 9.54 -3.91 29.10
C GLN A 350 8.74 -2.59 29.09
N PHE A 351 8.11 -2.31 27.96
CA PHE A 351 7.09 -1.27 27.84
C PHE A 351 5.71 -1.94 27.75
N PHE A 352 4.75 -1.53 28.56
CA PHE A 352 3.38 -2.04 28.55
C PHE A 352 2.50 -1.09 27.76
N LEU A 353 1.98 -1.57 26.63
CA LEU A 353 1.23 -0.75 25.68
C LEU A 353 -0.27 -0.83 25.94
N GLY A 354 -0.75 -1.91 26.55
CA GLY A 354 -2.15 -1.98 26.97
C GLY A 354 -2.63 -3.40 27.25
N LYS A 355 -3.87 -3.48 27.70
CA LYS A 355 -4.60 -4.72 27.90
C LYS A 355 -5.95 -4.59 27.21
N LEU A 356 -6.33 -5.62 26.46
CA LEU A 356 -7.66 -5.78 25.93
C LEU A 356 -8.32 -7.02 26.53
N THR A 357 -9.63 -6.94 26.76
CA THR A 357 -10.47 -8.10 27.09
C THR A 357 -11.17 -8.57 25.82
N ASN A 358 -10.73 -9.70 25.27
CA ASN A 358 -11.27 -10.32 24.07
C ASN A 358 -12.50 -11.16 24.42
N ASN A 359 -13.65 -10.50 24.57
CA ASN A 359 -14.93 -11.13 24.91
C ASN A 359 -16.13 -10.62 24.09
N ARG A 360 -15.89 -9.70 23.15
CA ARG A 360 -16.84 -9.11 22.20
C ARG A 360 -16.06 -8.45 21.06
N LEU A 361 -16.77 -8.08 19.99
CA LEU A 361 -16.18 -7.20 18.98
C LEU A 361 -15.81 -5.86 19.61
N TRP A 362 -14.64 -5.34 19.21
CA TRP A 362 -14.12 -4.06 19.69
C TRP A 362 -14.47 -2.92 18.74
N ASN A 363 -14.72 -1.72 19.24
CA ASN A 363 -14.91 -0.51 18.46
C ASN A 363 -13.88 0.55 18.85
N LEU A 364 -13.62 1.52 17.96
CA LEU A 364 -12.53 2.49 18.16
C LEU A 364 -12.80 3.45 19.32
N ASP A 365 -14.05 3.60 19.75
CA ASP A 365 -14.45 4.39 20.90
C ASP A 365 -14.51 3.59 22.22
N ASP A 366 -14.16 2.30 22.19
CA ASP A 366 -14.05 1.50 23.41
C ASP A 366 -12.89 2.00 24.28
N PRO A 367 -13.09 2.18 25.60
CA PRO A 367 -12.04 2.69 26.48
C PRO A 367 -10.72 1.89 26.45
N GLU A 368 -10.78 0.56 26.35
CA GLU A 368 -9.59 -0.28 26.27
C GLU A 368 -8.85 -0.11 24.93
N ILE A 369 -9.58 0.07 23.82
CA ILE A 369 -9.03 0.31 22.48
C ILE A 369 -8.44 1.72 22.40
N ILE A 370 -9.16 2.73 22.88
CA ILE A 370 -8.66 4.10 23.00
C ILE A 370 -7.32 4.10 23.74
N ASN A 371 -7.26 3.43 24.89
CA ASN A 371 -6.04 3.38 25.69
C ASN A 371 -4.89 2.66 24.96
N LEU A 372 -5.16 1.55 24.25
CA LEU A 372 -4.14 0.85 23.47
C LEU A 372 -3.62 1.69 22.31
N ILE A 373 -4.51 2.27 21.48
CA ILE A 373 -4.13 3.08 20.32
C ILE A 373 -3.40 4.34 20.77
N ARG A 374 -3.88 5.03 21.82
CA ARG A 374 -3.16 6.14 22.45
C ARG A 374 -1.72 5.75 22.78
N ASN A 375 -1.55 4.66 23.52
CA ASN A 375 -0.22 4.22 23.97
C ASN A 375 0.68 3.80 22.80
N LEU A 376 0.13 3.17 21.76
CA LEU A 376 0.86 2.82 20.53
C LEU A 376 1.36 4.08 19.81
N ILE A 377 0.50 5.08 19.62
CA ILE A 377 0.86 6.35 18.97
C ILE A 377 1.90 7.10 19.82
N SER A 378 1.66 7.27 21.12
CA SER A 378 2.61 7.94 22.01
C SER A 378 3.98 7.27 21.99
N TYR A 379 4.01 5.94 22.09
CA TYR A 379 5.25 5.19 22.05
C TYR A 379 5.97 5.31 20.70
N ALA A 380 5.24 5.36 19.58
CA ALA A 380 5.80 5.55 18.25
C ALA A 380 6.43 6.95 18.09
N LEU A 381 5.76 8.02 18.54
CA LEU A 381 6.26 9.39 18.50
C LEU A 381 7.56 9.54 19.30
N ILE A 382 7.58 9.04 20.55
CA ILE A 382 8.76 9.05 21.41
C ILE A 382 9.93 8.29 20.77
N ARG A 383 9.65 7.17 20.10
CA ARG A 383 10.67 6.39 19.39
C ARG A 383 11.30 7.17 18.25
N ASP A 384 10.53 8.00 17.56
CA ASP A 384 11.04 8.82 16.46
C ASP A 384 11.89 9.99 16.94
N GLU A 385 11.52 10.64 18.04
CA GLU A 385 12.38 11.60 18.72
C GLU A 385 13.72 10.98 19.13
N TYR A 386 13.69 9.80 19.73
CA TYR A 386 14.92 9.09 20.08
C TYR A 386 15.77 8.77 18.84
N ARG A 387 15.15 8.35 17.72
CA ARG A 387 15.88 8.13 16.47
C ARG A 387 16.51 9.40 15.94
N ALA A 388 15.82 10.54 16.01
CA ALA A 388 16.36 11.84 15.59
C ALA A 388 17.57 12.21 16.46
N PHE A 389 17.44 12.13 17.78
CA PHE A 389 18.52 12.38 18.74
C PHE A 389 19.77 11.53 18.45
N VAL A 390 19.61 10.22 18.20
CA VAL A 390 20.75 9.34 17.89
C VAL A 390 21.39 9.69 16.55
N LYS A 391 20.60 10.01 15.52
CA LYS A 391 21.13 10.41 14.20
C LYS A 391 21.91 11.71 14.28
N GLU A 392 21.42 12.70 15.02
CA GLU A 392 22.12 13.97 15.22
C GLU A 392 23.46 13.75 15.91
N ASN A 393 23.49 13.01 17.03
CA ASN A 393 24.73 12.73 17.75
C ASN A 393 25.75 11.92 16.92
N ALA A 394 25.28 11.02 16.04
CA ALA A 394 26.16 10.28 15.14
C ALA A 394 26.81 11.19 14.09
N ASN A 395 26.11 12.22 13.60
CA ASN A 395 26.64 13.19 12.64
C ASN A 395 27.68 14.13 13.25
N TYR A 396 27.69 14.35 14.57
CA TYR A 396 28.72 15.14 15.27
C TYR A 396 30.01 14.35 15.57
N MET A 397 30.00 13.03 15.39
CA MET A 397 31.17 12.16 15.62
C MET A 397 31.91 11.75 14.34
N ILE A 398 31.52 12.31 13.18
CA ILE A 398 32.17 12.19 11.87
C ILE A 398 32.65 13.59 11.48
#